data_AF-A0A7W1MYV8-F1
#
_entry.id   AF-A0A7W1MYV8-F1
#
_cell.length_a   1.000
_cell.length_b   1.000
_cell.length_c   1.000
_cell.angle_alpha   90.00
_cell.angle_beta   90.00
_cell.angle_gamma   90.00
#
_symmetry.space_group_name_H-M   'P 1'
#
loop_
_entity.id
_entity.type
_entity.pdbx_description
1 polymer ?
#
loop_
_entity_poly.entity_id
_entity_poly.type
_entity_poly.pdbx_seq_one_letter_code
_entity_poly.pdbx_strand_id
1 'polypeptide(L)'
;MARESFDVDRVADTLPVVPGRALDLMNKSMKPVTNFWTTYRQLWEGVLDGTAKREAYQPMAKWVGNNPPFPSRVFREWVTWLYKENRLIKGTLRLRERPVDLGAIEQNLLVVTADSDHITRRPETMPILDRVGSEDVTHLDRPGGHIGLMAGSSAREEIWPDIADWLRERSDR
;
A
#
# COMPACT_ATOMS: atom_id res chain seq x y z
N MET A 1 27.38 5.78 12.51
CA MET A 1 26.45 5.83 13.66
C MET A 1 25.13 5.25 13.19
N ALA A 2 24.65 4.16 13.78
CA ALA A 2 23.31 3.65 13.45
C ALA A 2 22.30 4.74 13.86
N ARG A 3 21.46 5.20 12.92
CA ARG A 3 20.33 6.08 13.26
C ARG A 3 19.51 5.38 14.35
N GLU A 4 19.08 6.13 15.37
CA GLU A 4 18.07 5.62 16.31
C GLU A 4 16.89 5.08 15.50
N SER A 5 16.69 3.77 15.58
CA SER A 5 15.59 3.12 14.87
C SER A 5 14.30 3.47 15.59
N PHE A 6 13.22 3.73 14.84
CA PHE A 6 11.88 3.98 15.39
C PHE A 6 11.52 2.94 16.47
N ASP A 7 11.34 3.40 17.71
CA ASP A 7 11.01 2.56 18.85
C ASP A 7 9.51 2.24 18.86
N VAL A 8 9.18 1.12 18.23
CA VAL A 8 7.81 0.63 18.12
C VAL A 8 7.32 0.01 19.43
N ASP A 9 8.23 -0.47 20.28
CA ASP A 9 7.87 -1.07 21.56
C ASP A 9 7.30 0.01 22.48
N ARG A 10 7.99 1.15 22.58
CA ARG A 10 7.51 2.33 23.30
C ARG A 10 6.12 2.78 22.86
N VAL A 11 5.84 2.82 21.55
CA VAL A 11 4.51 3.20 21.04
C VAL A 11 3.45 2.21 21.52
N ALA A 12 3.73 0.91 21.41
CA ALA A 12 2.75 -0.12 21.74
C ALA A 12 2.59 -0.38 23.25
N ASP A 13 3.59 -0.06 24.08
CA ASP A 13 3.49 -0.12 25.54
C ASP A 13 2.77 1.11 26.12
N THR A 14 2.86 2.26 25.43
CA THR A 14 2.23 3.50 25.90
C THR A 14 0.76 3.61 25.47
N LEU A 15 0.44 3.11 24.28
CA LEU A 15 -0.88 3.25 23.68
C LEU A 15 -1.57 1.89 23.55
N PRO A 16 -2.81 1.71 24.04
CA PRO A 16 -3.56 0.46 23.81
C PRO A 16 -3.95 0.29 22.33
N VAL A 17 -4.17 1.41 21.63
CA VAL A 17 -4.39 1.50 20.19
C VAL A 17 -3.62 2.68 19.63
N VAL A 18 -3.02 2.51 18.44
CA VAL A 18 -2.40 3.61 17.70
C VAL A 18 -3.51 4.44 17.07
N PRO A 19 -3.62 5.75 17.38
CA PRO A 19 -4.66 6.60 16.80
C PRO A 19 -4.52 6.69 15.28
N GLY A 20 -5.63 6.56 14.54
CA GLY A 20 -5.62 6.68 13.07
C GLY A 20 -5.04 8.01 12.58
N ARG A 21 -5.21 9.11 13.33
CA ARG A 21 -4.58 10.41 13.03
C ARG A 21 -3.05 10.38 13.11
N ALA A 22 -2.47 9.56 13.99
CA ALA A 22 -1.02 9.41 14.07
C ALA A 22 -0.50 8.66 12.83
N LEU A 23 -1.21 7.63 12.37
CA LEU A 23 -0.90 6.91 11.13
C LEU A 23 -1.06 7.80 9.88
N ASP A 24 -2.13 8.60 9.81
CA ASP A 24 -2.33 9.60 8.75
C ASP A 24 -1.17 10.60 8.70
N LEU A 25 -0.75 11.11 9.86
CA LEU A 25 0.39 12.01 9.95
C LEU A 25 1.67 11.34 9.43
N MET A 26 1.97 10.11 9.87
CA MET A 26 3.12 9.34 9.39
C MET A 26 3.09 9.15 7.87
N ASN A 27 1.94 8.79 7.31
CA ASN A 27 1.78 8.60 5.87
C ASN A 27 1.95 9.91 5.10
N LYS A 28 1.36 11.00 5.58
CA LYS A 28 1.50 12.33 4.95
C LYS A 28 2.94 12.82 4.98
N SER A 29 3.70 12.48 6.01
CA SER A 29 5.12 12.81 6.14
C SER A 29 6.04 12.14 5.11
N MET A 30 5.56 11.15 4.33
CA MET A 30 6.34 10.59 3.21
C MET A 30 6.54 11.60 2.07
N LYS A 31 5.56 12.49 1.86
CA LYS A 31 5.63 13.61 0.90
C LYS A 31 5.03 14.88 1.53
N PRO A 32 5.72 15.48 2.51
CA PRO A 32 5.12 16.48 3.39
C PRO A 32 4.74 17.75 2.61
N VAL A 33 5.58 18.20 1.68
CA VAL A 33 5.27 19.37 0.85
C VAL A 33 4.04 19.11 -0.01
N THR A 34 3.97 17.95 -0.67
CA THR A 34 2.81 17.60 -1.51
C THR A 34 1.53 17.54 -0.68
N ASN A 35 1.56 16.79 0.43
CA ASN A 35 0.36 16.46 1.21
C ASN A 35 -0.14 17.61 2.09
N PHE A 36 0.75 18.47 2.59
CA PHE A 36 0.36 19.60 3.46
C PHE A 36 0.22 20.92 2.71
N TRP A 37 0.84 21.08 1.54
CA TRP A 37 0.85 22.35 0.82
C TRP A 37 0.32 22.22 -0.60
N THR A 38 0.99 21.46 -1.46
CA THR A 38 0.71 21.43 -2.91
C THR A 38 -0.73 21.04 -3.22
N THR A 39 -1.27 20.01 -2.56
CA THR A 39 -2.66 19.57 -2.79
C THR A 39 -3.68 20.65 -2.46
N TYR A 40 -3.50 21.37 -1.34
CA TYR A 40 -4.42 22.44 -0.95
C TYR A 40 -4.30 23.65 -1.86
N ARG A 41 -3.08 24.00 -2.27
CA ARG A 41 -2.83 25.06 -3.26
C ARG A 41 -3.50 24.74 -4.59
N GLN A 42 -3.33 23.52 -5.12
CA GLN A 42 -3.96 23.09 -6.37
C GLN A 42 -5.49 23.09 -6.29
N LEU A 43 -6.05 22.66 -5.15
CA LEU A 43 -7.48 22.76 -4.92
C LEU A 43 -7.96 24.21 -4.93
N TRP A 44 -7.25 25.09 -4.23
CA TRP A 44 -7.56 26.52 -4.16
C TRP A 44 -7.52 27.18 -5.54
N GLU A 45 -6.43 26.99 -6.29
CA GLU A 45 -6.30 27.46 -7.67
C GLU A 45 -7.44 26.92 -8.55
N GLY A 46 -7.73 25.62 -8.48
CA GLY A 46 -8.84 25.03 -9.23
C GLY A 46 -10.22 25.57 -8.85
N VAL A 47 -10.44 25.98 -7.60
CA VAL A 47 -11.70 26.62 -7.18
C VAL A 47 -11.81 28.03 -7.75
N LEU A 48 -10.72 28.80 -7.71
CA LEU A 48 -10.69 30.16 -8.29
C LEU A 48 -10.91 30.13 -9.81
N ASP A 49 -10.31 29.14 -10.49
CA ASP A 49 -10.39 28.99 -11.94
C ASP A 49 -11.69 28.28 -12.40
N GLY A 50 -12.54 27.83 -11.46
CA GLY A 50 -13.76 27.07 -11.76
C GLY A 50 -13.52 25.66 -12.34
N THR A 51 -12.30 25.14 -12.22
CA THR A 51 -11.88 23.82 -12.75
C THR A 51 -11.84 22.71 -11.69
N ALA A 52 -12.12 23.04 -10.42
CA ALA A 52 -12.10 22.10 -9.31
C ALA A 52 -13.09 20.94 -9.50
N LYS A 53 -12.56 19.72 -9.58
CA LYS A 53 -13.35 18.48 -9.63
C LYS A 53 -13.81 18.06 -8.24
N ARG A 54 -14.82 18.76 -7.71
CA ARG A 54 -15.36 18.52 -6.35
C ARG A 54 -15.70 17.05 -6.10
N GLU A 55 -16.37 16.41 -7.05
CA GLU A 55 -16.83 15.02 -6.95
C GLU A 55 -15.69 14.01 -6.90
N ALA A 56 -14.52 14.32 -7.47
CA ALA A 56 -13.34 13.49 -7.35
C ALA A 56 -12.59 13.77 -6.04
N TYR A 57 -12.48 15.04 -5.65
CA TYR A 57 -11.69 15.44 -4.48
C TYR A 57 -12.36 15.04 -3.15
N GLN A 58 -13.65 15.32 -2.95
CA GLN A 58 -14.30 15.13 -1.64
C GLN A 58 -14.29 13.67 -1.15
N PRO A 59 -14.66 12.67 -1.98
CA PRO A 59 -14.58 11.27 -1.56
C PRO A 59 -13.15 10.84 -1.27
N MET A 60 -12.19 11.25 -2.10
CA MET A 60 -10.77 10.92 -1.92
C MET A 60 -10.21 11.53 -0.62
N ALA A 61 -10.47 12.81 -0.37
CA ALA A 61 -10.04 13.49 0.84
C ALA A 61 -10.66 12.87 2.11
N LYS A 62 -11.94 12.50 2.04
CA LYS A 62 -12.61 11.78 3.13
C LYS A 62 -12.01 10.39 3.36
N TRP A 63 -11.78 9.63 2.29
CA TRP A 63 -11.19 8.29 2.38
C TRP A 63 -9.78 8.33 2.98
N VAL A 64 -8.89 9.21 2.47
CA VAL A 64 -7.53 9.37 3.00
C VAL A 64 -7.54 9.83 4.46
N GLY A 65 -8.46 10.72 4.85
CA GLY A 65 -8.52 11.27 6.20
C GLY A 65 -9.20 10.37 7.24
N ASN A 66 -9.96 9.35 6.83
CA ASN A 66 -10.79 8.53 7.72
C ASN A 66 -10.10 7.23 8.16
N ASN A 67 -8.93 7.37 8.79
CA ASN A 67 -8.14 6.23 9.26
C ASN A 67 -8.70 5.64 10.57
N PRO A 68 -9.00 4.34 10.64
CA PRO A 68 -9.41 3.69 11.88
C PRO A 68 -8.23 3.58 12.86
N PRO A 69 -8.49 3.46 14.18
CA PRO A 69 -7.45 3.13 15.14
C PRO A 69 -6.86 1.75 14.85
N PHE A 70 -5.57 1.58 15.08
CA PHE A 70 -4.83 0.35 14.77
C PHE A 70 -4.38 -0.33 16.07
N PRO A 71 -4.73 -1.60 16.32
CA PRO A 71 -4.35 -2.30 17.56
C PRO A 71 -2.83 -2.31 17.76
N SER A 72 -2.36 -1.82 18.90
CA SER A 72 -0.93 -1.55 19.12
C SER A 72 -0.04 -2.80 19.04
N ARG A 73 -0.54 -3.94 19.52
CA ARG A 73 0.18 -5.21 19.38
C ARG A 73 0.39 -5.59 17.92
N VAL A 74 -0.64 -5.46 17.09
CA VAL A 74 -0.55 -5.75 15.66
C VAL A 74 0.40 -4.75 14.98
N PHE A 75 0.38 -3.48 15.40
CA PHE A 75 1.29 -2.46 14.85
C PHE A 75 2.76 -2.81 15.15
N ARG A 76 3.05 -3.20 16.39
CA ARG A 76 4.38 -3.69 16.82
C ARG A 76 4.82 -4.88 15.98
N GLU A 77 3.99 -5.92 15.91
CA GLU A 77 4.31 -7.14 15.17
C GLU A 77 4.51 -6.84 13.68
N TRP A 78 3.66 -6.02 13.04
CA TRP A 78 3.81 -5.61 11.65
C TRP A 78 5.12 -4.88 11.41
N VAL A 79 5.39 -3.79 12.14
CA VAL A 79 6.60 -2.96 11.92
C VAL A 79 7.86 -3.78 12.17
N THR A 80 7.89 -4.56 13.24
CA THR A 80 9.06 -5.38 13.57
C THR A 80 9.25 -6.51 12.56
N TRP A 81 8.22 -7.33 12.31
CA TRP A 81 8.38 -8.53 11.50
C TRP A 81 8.51 -8.23 10.01
N LEU A 82 7.76 -7.26 9.48
CA LEU A 82 7.71 -6.99 8.04
C LEU A 82 8.69 -5.89 7.62
N TYR A 83 8.67 -4.73 8.29
CA TYR A 83 9.54 -3.60 7.89
C TYR A 83 10.98 -3.74 8.37
N LYS A 84 11.20 -4.08 9.65
CA LYS A 84 12.55 -4.13 10.23
C LYS A 84 13.26 -5.44 9.89
N GLU A 85 12.57 -6.57 10.06
CA GLU A 85 13.21 -7.88 9.98
C GLU A 85 13.00 -8.58 8.64
N ASN A 86 11.99 -8.17 7.86
CA ASN A 86 11.61 -8.78 6.58
C ASN A 86 11.38 -10.30 6.69
N ARG A 87 10.71 -10.74 7.76
CA ARG A 87 10.52 -12.16 8.11
C ARG A 87 9.77 -12.95 7.03
N LEU A 88 8.84 -12.30 6.33
CA LEU A 88 8.02 -12.92 5.29
C LEU A 88 8.90 -13.39 4.11
N ILE A 89 9.67 -12.49 3.49
CA ILE A 89 10.55 -12.83 2.38
C ILE A 89 11.70 -13.73 2.83
N LYS A 90 12.18 -13.60 4.07
CA LYS A 90 13.20 -14.49 4.63
C LYS A 90 12.68 -15.88 5.02
N GLY A 91 11.39 -16.16 4.95
CA GLY A 91 10.80 -17.46 5.34
C GLY A 91 10.91 -17.76 6.85
N THR A 92 11.01 -16.72 7.69
CA THR A 92 11.16 -16.86 9.16
C THR A 92 9.91 -16.41 9.92
N LEU A 93 8.89 -15.92 9.22
CA LEU A 93 7.63 -15.51 9.83
C LEU A 93 6.85 -16.73 10.33
N ARG A 94 6.31 -16.63 11.55
CA ARG A 94 5.37 -17.62 12.10
C ARG A 94 4.10 -16.91 12.52
N LEU A 95 2.94 -17.46 12.14
CA LEU A 95 1.62 -16.98 12.54
C LEU A 95 0.85 -18.11 13.20
N ARG A 96 0.33 -17.86 14.41
CA ARG A 96 -0.34 -18.90 15.23
C ARG A 96 0.50 -20.18 15.32
N GLU A 97 1.79 -19.99 15.61
CA GLU A 97 2.82 -21.04 15.71
C GLU A 97 3.09 -21.84 14.43
N ARG A 98 2.50 -21.48 13.29
CA ARG A 98 2.75 -22.13 12.00
C ARG A 98 3.73 -21.30 11.16
N PRO A 99 4.73 -21.92 10.51
CA PRO A 99 5.59 -21.21 9.57
C PRO A 99 4.74 -20.66 8.41
N VAL A 100 5.05 -19.43 7.98
CA VAL A 100 4.48 -18.84 6.78
C VAL A 100 5.45 -19.11 5.65
N ASP A 101 5.01 -19.90 4.67
CA ASP A 101 5.79 -20.28 3.49
C ASP A 101 5.11 -19.71 2.24
N LEU A 102 5.81 -18.82 1.53
CA LEU A 102 5.33 -18.26 0.26
C LEU A 102 5.32 -19.34 -0.84
N GLY A 103 6.19 -20.34 -0.75
CA GLY A 103 6.25 -21.46 -1.69
C GLY A 103 4.97 -22.30 -1.69
N ALA A 104 4.19 -22.26 -0.61
CA ALA A 104 2.89 -22.93 -0.55
C ALA A 104 1.77 -22.21 -1.34
N ILE A 105 2.05 -21.03 -1.92
CA ILE A 105 1.14 -20.34 -2.84
C ILE A 105 1.34 -20.93 -4.23
N GLU A 106 0.56 -21.97 -4.55
CA GLU A 106 0.60 -22.69 -5.83
C GLU A 106 -0.49 -22.20 -6.81
N GLN A 107 -1.38 -21.30 -6.39
CA GLN A 107 -2.47 -20.78 -7.21
C GLN A 107 -1.99 -19.72 -8.20
N ASN A 108 -2.75 -19.53 -9.29
CA ASN A 108 -2.51 -18.46 -10.27
C ASN A 108 -2.38 -17.10 -9.56
N LEU A 109 -1.29 -16.39 -9.82
CA LEU A 109 -0.94 -15.14 -9.15
C LEU A 109 -0.84 -13.99 -10.15
N LEU A 110 -1.64 -12.95 -9.93
CA LEU A 110 -1.50 -11.67 -10.61
C LEU A 110 -0.82 -10.66 -9.69
N VAL A 111 0.31 -10.12 -10.13
CA VAL A 111 1.00 -9.01 -9.47
C VAL A 111 0.83 -7.77 -10.34
N VAL A 112 0.29 -6.68 -9.77
CA VAL A 112 0.13 -5.40 -10.47
C VAL A 112 0.98 -4.34 -9.78
N THR A 113 1.86 -3.66 -10.51
CA THR A 113 2.73 -2.60 -9.99
C THR A 113 2.54 -1.29 -10.74
N ALA A 114 2.84 -0.18 -10.05
CA ALA A 114 2.88 1.15 -10.67
C ALA A 114 4.32 1.66 -10.79
N ASP A 115 4.67 2.27 -11.92
CA ASP A 115 6.03 2.73 -12.20
C ASP A 115 6.55 3.84 -11.28
N SER A 116 5.64 4.72 -10.87
CA SER A 116 5.89 5.91 -10.08
C SER A 116 5.37 5.75 -8.66
N ASP A 117 5.10 4.51 -8.24
CA ASP A 117 4.80 4.20 -6.84
C ASP A 117 6.04 4.45 -5.98
N HIS A 118 5.88 5.32 -4.99
CA HIS A 118 6.90 5.71 -4.04
C HIS A 118 6.64 5.15 -2.64
N ILE A 119 5.49 4.51 -2.42
CA ILE A 119 5.08 3.87 -1.16
C ILE A 119 5.50 2.41 -1.18
N THR A 120 5.20 1.70 -2.26
CA THR A 120 5.59 0.31 -2.50
C THR A 120 6.32 0.21 -3.83
N ARG A 121 7.63 0.47 -3.80
CA ARG A 121 8.44 0.56 -5.02
C ARG A 121 8.65 -0.82 -5.62
N ARG A 122 8.82 -0.91 -6.94
CA ARG A 122 9.02 -2.21 -7.63
C ARG A 122 10.12 -3.10 -7.04
N PRO A 123 11.32 -2.61 -6.67
CA PRO A 123 12.33 -3.46 -6.05
C PRO A 123 11.89 -4.08 -4.71
N GLU A 124 10.89 -3.51 -4.05
CA GLU A 124 10.33 -3.98 -2.79
C GLU A 124 9.20 -5.00 -3.02
N THR A 125 8.50 -4.93 -4.16
CA THR A 125 7.35 -5.80 -4.48
C THR A 125 7.72 -6.99 -5.37
N MET A 126 8.62 -6.81 -6.34
CA MET A 126 9.02 -7.85 -7.30
C MET A 126 9.62 -9.13 -6.70
N PRO A 127 10.31 -9.12 -5.54
CA PRO A 127 10.84 -10.36 -4.96
C PRO A 127 9.78 -11.44 -4.69
N ILE A 128 8.49 -11.11 -4.65
CA ILE A 128 7.42 -12.10 -4.51
C ILE A 128 7.36 -13.09 -5.69
N LEU A 129 7.72 -12.63 -6.89
CA LEU A 129 7.64 -13.42 -8.13
C LEU A 129 8.53 -14.67 -8.07
N ASP A 130 9.67 -14.57 -7.37
CA ASP A 130 10.64 -15.67 -7.20
C ASP A 130 10.42 -16.49 -5.92
N ARG A 131 9.37 -16.18 -5.14
CA ARG A 131 9.16 -16.76 -3.81
C ARG A 131 7.92 -17.63 -3.70
N VAL A 132 6.99 -17.51 -4.65
CA VAL A 132 5.78 -18.32 -4.70
C VAL A 132 6.02 -19.63 -5.43
N GLY A 133 5.25 -20.67 -5.11
CA GLY A 133 5.31 -21.97 -5.78
C GLY A 133 4.43 -22.08 -7.03
N SER A 134 3.73 -21.00 -7.38
CA SER A 134 2.80 -20.95 -8.50
C SER A 134 3.52 -21.08 -9.84
N GLU A 135 2.97 -21.93 -10.71
CA GLU A 135 3.43 -22.10 -12.09
C GLU A 135 2.82 -21.05 -13.05
N ASP A 136 1.78 -20.33 -12.62
CA ASP A 136 1.09 -19.28 -13.39
C ASP A 136 1.19 -17.94 -12.65
N VAL A 137 2.29 -17.24 -12.90
CA VAL A 137 2.55 -15.90 -12.35
C VAL A 137 2.54 -14.88 -13.48
N THR A 138 1.62 -13.93 -13.40
CA THR A 138 1.52 -12.80 -14.34
C THR A 138 1.90 -11.51 -13.61
N HIS A 139 2.81 -10.71 -14.19
CA HIS A 139 3.15 -9.38 -13.70
C HIS A 139 2.71 -8.30 -14.69
N LEU A 140 1.85 -7.40 -14.25
CA LEU A 140 1.43 -6.21 -15.00
C LEU A 140 2.07 -4.97 -14.39
N ASP A 141 2.95 -4.33 -15.15
CA ASP A 141 3.52 -3.04 -14.82
C ASP A 141 2.74 -1.93 -15.54
N ARG A 142 2.31 -0.91 -14.81
CA ARG A 142 1.42 0.15 -15.32
C ARG A 142 1.96 1.53 -14.98
N PRO A 143 1.76 2.53 -15.85
CA PRO A 143 2.14 3.90 -15.54
C PRO A 143 1.26 4.47 -14.41
N GLY A 144 1.88 5.19 -13.47
CA GLY A 144 1.16 5.90 -12.42
C GLY A 144 1.74 5.73 -11.02
N GLY A 145 1.10 6.35 -10.05
CA GLY A 145 1.45 6.26 -8.64
C GLY A 145 0.54 5.31 -7.86
N HIS A 146 0.87 5.09 -6.58
CA HIS A 146 0.18 4.16 -5.67
C HIS A 146 -1.35 4.17 -5.74
N ILE A 147 -1.98 5.32 -5.45
CA ILE A 147 -3.45 5.45 -5.49
C ILE A 147 -3.96 5.44 -6.93
N GLY A 148 -3.20 6.02 -7.86
CA GLY A 148 -3.55 6.10 -9.27
C GLY A 148 -3.72 4.72 -9.92
N LEU A 149 -2.96 3.73 -9.46
CA LEU A 149 -3.07 2.34 -9.89
C LEU A 149 -4.48 1.75 -9.67
N MET A 150 -5.14 2.13 -8.58
CA MET A 150 -6.44 1.57 -8.21
C MET A 150 -7.62 2.52 -8.46
N ALA A 151 -7.41 3.84 -8.32
CA ALA A 151 -8.48 4.84 -8.31
C ALA A 151 -8.20 6.05 -9.22
N GLY A 152 -7.18 5.97 -10.08
CA GLY A 152 -6.91 6.97 -11.11
C GLY A 152 -7.88 6.86 -12.30
N SER A 153 -7.90 7.87 -13.17
CA SER A 153 -8.70 7.82 -14.41
C SER A 153 -8.26 6.67 -15.32
N SER A 154 -6.95 6.42 -15.45
CA SER A 154 -6.40 5.30 -16.22
C SER A 154 -6.71 3.93 -15.60
N ALA A 155 -6.98 3.85 -14.29
CA ALA A 155 -7.30 2.58 -13.66
C ALA A 155 -8.56 1.96 -14.26
N ARG A 156 -9.59 2.77 -14.51
CA ARG A 156 -10.85 2.30 -15.09
C ARG A 156 -10.72 1.91 -16.57
N GLU A 157 -9.91 2.64 -17.32
CA GLU A 157 -9.82 2.50 -18.77
C GLU A 157 -8.82 1.43 -19.22
N GLU A 158 -7.79 1.18 -18.41
CA GLU A 158 -6.69 0.29 -18.79
C GLU A 158 -6.54 -0.87 -17.77
N ILE A 159 -6.34 -0.54 -16.49
CA ILE A 159 -5.92 -1.53 -15.48
C ILE A 159 -7.03 -2.51 -15.10
N TRP A 160 -8.25 -2.01 -14.85
CA TRP A 160 -9.38 -2.87 -14.46
C TRP A 160 -9.80 -3.82 -15.60
N PRO A 161 -9.86 -3.41 -16.87
CA PRO A 161 -10.02 -4.33 -18.00
C PRO A 161 -8.96 -5.44 -18.02
N ASP A 162 -7.68 -5.11 -17.87
CA ASP A 162 -6.61 -6.13 -17.87
C ASP A 162 -6.78 -7.14 -16.74
N ILE A 163 -7.12 -6.67 -15.53
CA ILE A 163 -7.40 -7.55 -14.38
C ILE A 163 -8.64 -8.42 -14.66
N ALA A 164 -9.70 -7.83 -15.23
CA ALA A 164 -10.93 -8.54 -15.53
C ALA A 164 -10.72 -9.61 -16.61
N ASP A 165 -9.91 -9.33 -17.62
CA ASP A 165 -9.57 -10.27 -18.69
C ASP A 165 -8.71 -11.41 -18.13
N TRP A 166 -7.69 -11.09 -17.33
CA TRP A 166 -6.86 -12.09 -16.64
C TRP A 166 -7.69 -13.02 -15.74
N LEU A 167 -8.66 -12.45 -15.01
CA LEU A 167 -9.59 -13.21 -14.19
C LEU A 167 -10.52 -14.07 -15.05
N ARG A 168 -11.06 -13.54 -16.14
CA ARG A 168 -12.03 -14.25 -17.01
C ARG A 168 -11.45 -15.56 -17.54
N GLU A 169 -10.21 -15.54 -18.02
CA GLU A 169 -9.49 -16.74 -18.48
C GLU A 169 -9.35 -17.84 -17.41
N ARG A 170 -9.50 -17.46 -16.13
CA ARG A 170 -9.23 -18.32 -14.96
C ARG A 170 -10.47 -18.54 -14.09
N SER A 171 -11.64 -18.02 -14.49
CA SER A 171 -12.87 -18.01 -13.68
C SER A 171 -14.03 -18.79 -14.31
N ASP A 172 -13.79 -19.62 -15.33
CA ASP A 172 -14.82 -20.44 -16.00
C ASP A 172 -15.34 -21.63 -15.14
N ARG A 173 -15.33 -21.49 -13.81
CA ARG A 173 -15.88 -22.45 -12.84
C ARG A 173 -16.71 -21.78 -11.76
#